data_AF-A0A3M8F321-F1
#
_entry.id   AF-A0A3M8F321-F1
#
_cell.length_a   1.000
_cell.length_b   1.000
_cell.length_c   1.000
_cell.angle_alpha   90.00
_cell.angle_beta   90.00
_cell.angle_gamma   90.00
#
_symmetry.space_group_name_H-M   'P 1'
#
loop_
_entity.id
_entity.type
_entity.pdbx_description
1 polymer ?
#
loop_
_entity_poly.entity_id
_entity_poly.type
_entity_poly.pdbx_seq_one_letter_code
_entity_poly.pdbx_strand_id
1 'polypeptide(L)' 'MPMLAVALIVGGLAAVAWGLPAAHRLTKPWDILASLAALAGLAAVLVGALLAVVPGFFG' A
#
# COMPACT_ATOMS: atom_id res chain seq x y z
N MET A 1 -9.42 14.60 7.61
CA MET A 1 -9.29 13.13 7.72
C MET A 1 -9.69 12.35 6.46
N PRO A 2 -10.78 12.64 5.71
CA PRO A 2 -11.16 11.79 4.57
C PRO A 2 -10.16 11.85 3.40
N MET A 3 -9.59 13.03 3.12
CA MET A 3 -8.59 13.23 2.06
C MET A 3 -7.35 12.35 2.24
N LEU A 4 -6.92 12.14 3.49
CA LEU A 4 -5.72 11.37 3.83
C LEU A 4 -5.99 9.87 3.72
N ALA A 5 -7.16 9.41 4.16
CA ALA A 5 -7.62 8.03 3.95
C ALA A 5 -7.69 7.69 2.46
N VAL A 6 -8.28 8.56 1.64
CA VAL A 6 -8.35 8.38 0.18
C VAL A 6 -6.95 8.33 -0.45
N ALA A 7 -6.04 9.22 -0.05
CA ALA A 7 -4.67 9.21 -0.56
C ALA A 7 -3.92 7.91 -0.22
N LEU A 8 -4.08 7.39 1.00
CA LEU A 8 -3.49 6.13 1.44
C LEU A 8 -4.08 4.92 0.70
N ILE A 9 -5.39 4.90 0.49
CA ILE A 9 -6.07 3.82 -0.24
C ILE A 9 -5.61 3.82 -1.71
N VAL A 10 -5.68 4.96 -2.40
CA VAL A 10 -5.34 5.03 -3.83
C VAL A 10 -3.84 4.83 -4.05
N GLY A 11 -3.00 5.48 -3.24
CA GLY A 11 -1.54 5.33 -3.32
C GLY A 11 -1.09 3.90 -2.99
N GLY A 12 -1.69 3.29 -1.97
CA GLY A 12 -1.40 1.90 -1.61
C GLY A 12 -1.83 0.90 -2.69
N LEU A 13 -2.99 1.10 -3.31
CA LEU A 13 -3.47 0.28 -4.44
C LEU A 13 -2.54 0.38 -5.63
N ALA A 14 -2.09 1.58 -5.99
CA ALA A 14 -1.13 1.78 -7.07
C ALA A 14 0.21 1.08 -6.79
N ALA A 15 0.71 1.17 -5.56
CA ALA A 15 1.94 0.51 -5.14
C ALA A 15 1.81 -1.03 -5.14
N VAL A 16 0.68 -1.59 -4.71
CA VAL A 16 0.41 -3.04 -4.77
C VAL A 16 0.26 -3.51 -6.21
N ALA A 17 -0.49 -2.77 -7.04
CA ALA A 17 -0.73 -3.12 -8.43
C ALA A 17 0.54 -3.10 -9.28
N TRP A 18 1.50 -2.24 -8.96
CA TRP A 18 2.83 -2.22 -9.58
C TRP A 18 3.79 -3.24 -8.96
N GLY A 19 3.80 -3.31 -7.62
CA GLY A 19 4.74 -4.11 -6.85
C GLY A 19 4.53 -5.62 -7.01
N LEU A 20 3.30 -6.11 -7.10
CA LEU A 20 2.99 -7.53 -7.32
C LEU A 20 3.55 -8.09 -8.65
N PRO A 21 3.27 -7.48 -9.83
CA PRO A 21 3.83 -7.97 -11.08
C PRO A 21 5.35 -7.77 -11.19
N ALA A 22 5.90 -6.72 -10.59
CA ALA A 22 7.35 -6.53 -10.49
C ALA A 22 7.99 -7.62 -9.60
N ALA A 23 7.36 -7.96 -8.48
CA ALA A 23 7.77 -9.04 -7.59
C ALA A 23 7.50 -10.44 -8.16
N HIS A 24 6.67 -10.60 -9.19
CA HIS A 24 6.55 -11.88 -9.87
C HIS A 24 7.73 -12.10 -10.84
N ARG A 25 8.33 -11.02 -11.36
CA ARG A 25 9.45 -11.07 -12.32
C ARG A 25 10.84 -11.13 -11.67
N LEU A 26 10.91 -11.41 -10.35
CA LEU A 26 12.15 -11.38 -9.56
C LEU A 26 13.21 -12.30 -10.17
N THR A 27 14.21 -11.71 -10.82
CA THR A 27 15.38 -12.44 -11.34
C THR A 27 16.69 -11.98 -10.69
N LYS A 28 16.66 -10.85 -9.95
CA LYS A 28 17.85 -10.22 -9.35
C LYS A 28 17.65 -9.94 -7.85
N PRO A 29 18.74 -9.76 -7.07
CA PRO A 29 18.64 -9.49 -5.62
C PRO A 29 17.99 -8.14 -5.28
N TRP A 30 18.17 -7.13 -6.13
CA TRP A 30 17.61 -5.77 -5.95
C TRP A 30 16.09 -5.68 -6.09
N ASP A 31 15.52 -6.73 -6.64
CA ASP A 31 14.13 -6.87 -7.05
C ASP A 31 13.24 -7.07 -5.78
N ILE A 32 13.85 -7.40 -4.63
CA ILE A 32 13.24 -7.40 -3.29
C ILE A 32 12.57 -6.06 -2.93
N LEU A 33 13.07 -4.95 -3.48
CA LEU A 33 12.48 -3.61 -3.28
C LEU A 33 11.06 -3.53 -3.84
N ALA A 34 10.74 -4.28 -4.91
CA ALA A 34 9.40 -4.34 -5.46
C ALA A 34 8.42 -5.06 -4.51
N SER A 35 8.86 -6.15 -3.88
CA SER A 35 8.08 -6.84 -2.85
C SER A 35 7.87 -5.96 -1.61
N LEU A 36 8.89 -5.21 -1.19
CA LEU A 36 8.80 -4.21 -0.13
C LEU A 36 7.81 -3.09 -0.47
N ALA A 37 7.83 -2.60 -1.70
CA ALA A 37 6.88 -1.59 -2.18
C ALA A 37 5.45 -2.12 -2.21
N ALA A 38 5.23 -3.38 -2.63
CA ALA A 38 3.93 -4.02 -2.58
C ALA A 38 3.42 -4.16 -1.13
N LEU A 39 4.28 -4.59 -0.21
CA LEU A 39 3.93 -4.74 1.20
C LEU A 39 3.61 -3.39 1.86
N ALA A 40 4.41 -2.36 1.57
CA ALA A 40 4.18 -1.01 2.04
C ALA A 40 2.86 -0.42 1.47
N GLY A 41 2.58 -0.68 0.19
CA GLY A 41 1.33 -0.31 -0.44
C GLY A 41 0.12 -0.97 0.24
N LEU A 42 0.21 -2.29 0.50
CA LEU A 42 -0.83 -3.03 1.20
C LEU A 42 -1.08 -2.46 2.60
N ALA A 43 -0.02 -2.19 3.36
CA ALA A 43 -0.12 -1.58 4.68
C ALA A 43 -0.80 -0.19 4.61
N ALA A 44 -0.44 0.62 3.61
CA ALA A 44 -1.08 1.92 3.40
C ALA A 44 -2.58 1.80 3.07
N VAL A 45 -2.98 0.85 2.22
CA VAL A 45 -4.41 0.60 1.92
C VAL A 45 -5.16 0.20 3.19
N LEU A 46 -4.61 -0.71 3.98
CA LEU A 46 -5.25 -1.19 5.20
C LEU A 46 -5.42 -0.07 6.23
N VAL A 47 -4.39 0.75 6.43
CA VAL A 47 -4.45 1.92 7.34
C VAL A 47 -5.45 2.95 6.83
N GLY A 48 -5.47 3.24 5.52
CA GLY A 48 -6.43 4.15 4.92
C GLY A 48 -7.87 3.67 5.04
N ALA A 49 -8.11 2.37 4.82
CA ALA A 49 -9.43 1.75 4.99
C ALA A 49 -9.88 1.79 6.46
N LEU A 50 -8.98 1.52 7.39
CA LEU A 50 -9.27 1.56 8.82
C LEU A 50 -9.63 2.99 9.28
N LEU A 51 -8.90 4.00 8.80
CA LEU A 51 -9.21 5.41 9.02
C LEU A 51 -10.54 5.85 8.39
N ALA A 52 -10.92 5.27 7.25
CA ALA A 52 -12.18 5.60 6.58
C ALA A 52 -13.40 4.98 7.28
N VAL A 53 -13.25 3.77 7.82
CA VAL A 53 -14.35 2.99 8.41
C VAL A 53 -14.50 3.26 9.92
N VAL A 54 -13.39 3.45 10.63
CA VAL A 54 -13.38 3.64 12.09
C VAL A 54 -12.98 5.08 12.43
N PRO A 55 -13.97 5.98 12.64
CA PRO A 55 -13.68 7.35 13.04
C PRO A 55 -13.00 7.36 14.41
N GLY A 56 -11.84 8.03 14.51
CA GLY A 56 -11.08 8.12 15.76
C GLY A 56 -10.12 6.97 16.05
N PHE A 57 -9.82 6.09 15.08
CA PHE A 57 -8.92 4.94 15.32
C PHE A 57 -7.52 5.31 15.85
N PHE A 58 -6.96 6.44 15.42
CA PHE A 58 -5.69 6.99 15.91
C PHE A 58 -5.88 8.23 16.82
N GLY A 59 -7.11 8.49 17.25
CA GLY A 59 -7.51 9.68 18.03
C GLY A 59 -7.70 9.38 19.50
#